data_AF-A0A957BDF5-F1
#
_entry.id   AF-A0A957BDF5-F1
#
_cell.length_a   1.000
_cell.length_b   1.000
_cell.length_c   1.000
_cell.angle_alpha   90.00
_cell.angle_beta   90.00
_cell.angle_gamma   90.00
#
_symmetry.space_group_name_H-M   'P 1'
#
loop_
_entity.id
_entity.type
_entity.pdbx_description
1 polymer ?
#
loop_
_entity_poly.entity_id
_entity_poly.type
_entity_poly.pdbx_seq_one_letter_code
_entity_poly.pdbx_strand_id
1 'polypeptide(L)'
;MDNSMINKIQKAKEYAEQPERVTFHTLTLAFHGDNNDYTVSLGPDGWSCSCPGCQKYGICPHIMAIEIKFKPMLKRDPVPYAPGQNIVSDVKKSKQYSEEDGHITITAFNATFHGDNKDHQITYDDGVWTSTSSFFQTHGVGAYTMAMERILKGMVKPIMLPSTSE
;
A
#
# COMPACT_ATOMS: atom_id res chain seq x y z
N MET A 1 -30.90 -3.32 1.58
CA MET A 1 -29.55 -3.35 0.97
C MET A 1 -29.74 -3.34 -0.54
N ASP A 2 -29.36 -2.25 -1.22
CA ASP A 2 -29.56 -2.11 -2.67
C ASP A 2 -28.68 -3.11 -3.44
N ASN A 3 -29.23 -3.73 -4.50
CA ASN A 3 -28.56 -4.76 -5.30
C ASN A 3 -27.22 -4.25 -5.87
N SER A 4 -27.12 -2.93 -6.05
CA SER A 4 -25.90 -2.25 -6.47
C SER A 4 -24.74 -2.39 -5.47
N MET A 5 -24.98 -2.28 -4.15
CA MET A 5 -23.95 -2.37 -3.12
C MET A 5 -23.45 -3.81 -2.94
N ILE A 6 -24.35 -4.79 -2.99
CA ILE A 6 -23.99 -6.21 -2.92
C ILE A 6 -23.00 -6.56 -4.05
N ASN A 7 -23.28 -6.10 -5.26
CA ASN A 7 -22.39 -6.27 -6.40
C ASN A 7 -21.02 -5.60 -6.18
N LYS A 8 -20.97 -4.43 -5.55
CA LYS A 8 -19.68 -3.77 -5.22
C LYS A 8 -18.88 -4.55 -4.19
N ILE A 9 -19.53 -5.12 -3.18
CA ILE A 9 -18.87 -5.95 -2.17
C ILE A 9 -18.31 -7.22 -2.81
N GLN A 10 -19.07 -7.87 -3.70
CA GLN A 10 -18.61 -9.07 -4.39
C GLN A 10 -17.38 -8.77 -5.28
N LYS A 11 -17.44 -7.71 -6.09
CA LYS A 11 -16.30 -7.26 -6.89
C LYS A 11 -15.09 -6.89 -6.04
N ALA A 12 -15.31 -6.25 -4.89
CA ALA A 12 -14.21 -5.90 -3.99
C ALA A 12 -13.46 -7.15 -3.48
N LYS A 13 -14.19 -8.22 -3.15
CA LYS A 13 -13.58 -9.50 -2.76
C LYS A 13 -12.77 -10.10 -3.91
N GLU A 14 -13.36 -10.14 -5.10
CA GLU A 14 -12.68 -10.67 -6.30
C GLU A 14 -11.40 -9.89 -6.64
N TYR A 15 -11.46 -8.56 -6.62
CA TYR A 15 -10.32 -7.71 -6.93
C TYR A 15 -9.23 -7.74 -5.86
N ALA A 16 -9.57 -8.02 -4.60
CA ALA A 16 -8.58 -8.14 -3.53
C ALA A 16 -7.63 -9.33 -3.74
N GLU A 17 -8.08 -10.36 -4.45
CA GLU A 17 -7.26 -11.52 -4.84
C GLU A 17 -6.34 -11.22 -6.06
N GLN A 18 -6.42 -10.02 -6.63
CA GLN A 18 -5.71 -9.59 -7.85
C GLN A 18 -4.90 -8.31 -7.59
N PRO A 19 -3.91 -8.33 -6.68
CA PRO A 19 -3.15 -7.15 -6.29
C PRO A 19 -2.41 -6.48 -7.45
N GLU A 20 -2.07 -7.21 -8.52
CA GLU A 20 -1.45 -6.68 -9.75
C GLU A 20 -2.31 -5.66 -10.49
N ARG A 21 -3.60 -5.56 -10.17
CA ARG A 21 -4.48 -4.49 -10.67
C ARG A 21 -4.15 -3.13 -10.07
N VAL A 22 -3.42 -3.09 -8.96
CA VAL A 22 -3.04 -1.84 -8.31
C VAL A 22 -1.65 -1.44 -8.77
N THR A 23 -1.42 -0.15 -8.99
CA THR A 23 -0.10 0.42 -9.21
C THR A 23 0.08 1.61 -8.29
N PHE A 24 1.01 1.52 -7.35
CA PHE A 24 1.40 2.66 -6.52
C PHE A 24 2.25 3.65 -7.32
N HIS A 25 1.83 4.91 -7.35
CA HIS A 25 2.62 6.02 -7.88
C HIS A 25 3.43 6.68 -6.77
N THR A 26 2.78 6.89 -5.63
CA THR A 26 3.41 7.35 -4.39
C THR A 26 2.96 6.49 -3.22
N LEU A 27 3.80 6.38 -2.20
CA LEU A 27 3.50 5.64 -0.98
C LEU A 27 4.30 6.28 0.16
N THR A 28 3.66 6.59 1.28
CA THR A 28 4.32 7.01 2.51
C THR A 28 3.77 6.19 3.66
N LEU A 29 4.67 5.73 4.53
CA LEU A 29 4.33 4.90 5.67
C LEU A 29 5.31 5.08 6.82
N ALA A 30 4.81 4.79 8.02
CA ALA A 30 5.64 4.51 9.18
C ALA A 30 6.00 3.02 9.19
N PHE A 31 7.28 2.75 9.43
CA PHE A 31 7.85 1.42 9.51
C PHE A 31 8.37 1.17 10.92
N HIS A 32 7.76 0.23 11.63
CA HIS A 32 8.12 -0.14 12.99
C HIS A 32 9.25 -1.17 12.96
N GLY A 33 10.50 -0.74 13.06
CA GLY A 33 11.65 -1.66 13.10
C GLY A 33 11.88 -2.25 14.49
N ASP A 34 12.85 -3.16 14.64
CA ASP A 34 13.15 -3.81 15.93
C ASP A 34 13.41 -2.83 17.09
N ASN A 35 13.98 -1.66 16.76
CA ASN A 35 14.50 -0.72 17.76
C ASN A 35 13.87 0.68 17.67
N ASN A 36 13.34 1.07 16.51
CA ASN A 36 12.86 2.43 16.24
C ASN A 36 11.86 2.42 15.09
N ASP A 37 11.09 3.49 15.01
CA ASP A 37 10.20 3.78 13.88
C ASP A 37 10.91 4.62 12.83
N TYR A 38 10.63 4.34 11.56
CA TYR A 38 11.19 5.04 10.42
C TYR A 38 10.09 5.46 9.46
N THR A 39 10.27 6.58 8.79
CA THR A 39 9.41 6.95 7.65
C THR A 39 10.03 6.35 6.40
N VAL A 40 9.22 5.62 5.63
CA VAL A 40 9.57 5.15 4.29
C VAL A 40 8.64 5.82 3.29
N SER A 41 9.22 6.38 2.24
CA SER A 41 8.46 7.03 1.19
C SER A 41 8.95 6.60 -0.18
N LEU A 42 8.00 6.52 -1.10
CA LEU A 42 8.18 6.35 -2.51
C LEU A 42 7.59 7.57 -3.22
N GLY A 43 8.41 8.23 -4.01
CA GLY A 43 8.01 9.36 -4.83
C GLY A 43 8.58 9.30 -6.25
N PRO A 44 8.51 10.41 -7.01
CA PRO A 44 9.06 10.51 -8.36
C PRO A 44 10.57 10.21 -8.42
N ASP A 45 11.31 10.61 -7.38
CA ASP A 45 12.76 10.42 -7.28
C ASP A 45 13.17 9.03 -6.75
N GLY A 46 12.20 8.14 -6.50
CA GLY A 46 12.41 6.79 -6.01
C GLY A 46 12.14 6.63 -4.52
N TRP A 47 12.80 5.66 -3.91
CA TRP A 47 12.63 5.32 -2.49
C TRP A 47 13.47 6.21 -1.58
N SER A 48 12.93 6.47 -0.39
CA SER A 48 13.64 7.08 0.72
C SER A 48 13.22 6.41 2.03
N CYS A 49 14.14 6.34 2.98
CA CYS A 49 13.87 5.88 4.32
C CYS A 49 14.67 6.71 5.32
N SER A 50 14.06 7.08 6.45
CA SER A 50 14.73 7.88 7.49
C SER A 50 15.80 7.11 8.27
N CYS A 51 16.00 5.82 8.02
CA CYS A 51 17.00 5.02 8.72
C CYS A 51 18.43 5.34 8.27
N PRO A 52 19.44 5.22 9.16
CA PRO A 52 20.84 5.50 8.82
C PRO A 52 21.39 4.65 7.67
N GLY A 53 20.91 3.39 7.55
CA GLY A 53 21.31 2.49 6.47
C GLY A 53 20.94 3.04 5.09
N CYS A 54 19.71 3.52 4.92
CA CYS A 54 19.27 4.10 3.66
C CYS A 54 19.97 5.43 3.36
N GLN A 55 20.22 6.26 4.38
CA GLN A 55 20.96 7.53 4.17
C GLN A 55 22.38 7.27 3.67
N LYS A 56 23.02 6.19 4.14
CA LYS A 56 24.37 5.83 3.74
C LYS A 56 24.43 5.10 2.39
N TYR A 57 23.46 4.23 2.11
CA TYR A 57 23.56 3.27 1.02
C TYR A 57 22.46 3.39 -0.05
N GLY A 58 21.44 4.23 0.16
CA GLY A 58 20.27 4.35 -0.73
C GLY A 58 19.28 3.18 -0.63
N ILE A 59 19.62 2.11 0.10
CA ILE A 59 18.80 0.91 0.28
C ILE A 59 18.97 0.38 1.70
N CYS A 60 17.92 -0.24 2.23
CA CYS A 60 17.89 -0.78 3.59
C CYS A 60 16.85 -1.92 3.69
N PRO A 61 16.85 -2.69 4.78
CA PRO A 61 15.88 -3.78 4.99
C PRO A 61 14.43 -3.34 4.92
N HIS A 62 14.12 -2.10 5.31
CA HIS A 62 12.74 -1.57 5.28
C HIS A 62 12.26 -1.42 3.84
N ILE A 63 12.99 -0.70 2.98
CA ILE A 63 12.66 -0.56 1.55
C ILE A 63 12.55 -1.93 0.90
N MET A 64 13.53 -2.80 1.14
CA MET A 64 13.51 -4.17 0.59
C MET A 64 12.28 -4.96 1.03
N ALA A 65 11.84 -4.83 2.29
CA ALA A 65 10.63 -5.50 2.78
C ALA A 65 9.38 -5.01 2.04
N ILE A 66 9.32 -3.70 1.75
CA ILE A 66 8.19 -3.09 1.03
C ILE A 66 8.18 -3.54 -0.44
N GLU A 67 9.35 -3.60 -1.07
CA GLU A 67 9.50 -4.12 -2.43
C GLU A 67 9.09 -5.59 -2.54
N ILE A 68 9.36 -6.40 -1.51
CA ILE A 68 8.87 -7.78 -1.44
C ILE A 68 7.35 -7.81 -1.25
N LYS A 69 6.85 -7.13 -0.20
CA LYS A 69 5.44 -7.20 0.21
C LYS A 69 4.49 -6.64 -0.86
N PHE A 70 4.89 -5.58 -1.56
CA PHE A 70 4.08 -4.92 -2.57
C PHE A 70 4.57 -5.14 -4.00
N LYS A 71 5.43 -6.15 -4.24
CA LYS A 71 5.96 -6.49 -5.57
C LYS A 71 4.93 -6.41 -6.72
N PRO A 72 3.73 -7.04 -6.64
CA PRO A 72 2.77 -6.98 -7.75
C PRO A 72 2.23 -5.57 -8.02
N MET A 73 2.34 -4.66 -7.06
CA MET A 73 1.79 -3.30 -7.11
C MET A 73 2.82 -2.22 -7.46
N LEU A 74 4.07 -2.62 -7.70
CA LEU A 74 5.19 -1.73 -8.00
C LEU A 74 5.62 -1.91 -9.46
N LYS A 75 5.39 -0.90 -10.31
CA LYS A 75 5.86 -0.89 -11.71
C LYS A 75 7.27 -0.32 -11.82
N ARG A 76 8.20 -0.86 -11.03
CA ARG A 76 9.63 -0.51 -11.08
C ARG A 76 10.49 -1.68 -10.64
N ASP A 77 11.75 -1.66 -11.07
CA ASP A 77 12.73 -2.63 -10.61
C ASP A 77 13.11 -2.35 -9.13
N PRO A 78 13.46 -3.40 -8.37
CA PRO A 78 13.99 -3.24 -7.02
C PRO A 78 15.26 -2.39 -6.99
N VAL A 79 15.47 -1.64 -5.92
CA VAL A 79 16.71 -0.87 -5.73
C VAL A 79 17.91 -1.83 -5.66
N PRO A 80 18.99 -1.59 -6.42
CA PRO A 80 20.17 -2.44 -6.38
C PRO A 80 20.90 -2.33 -5.04
N TYR A 81 21.62 -3.40 -4.67
CA TYR A 81 22.51 -3.36 -3.51
C TYR A 81 23.69 -2.41 -3.72
N ALA A 82 24.12 -1.77 -2.63
CA ALA A 82 25.26 -0.88 -2.61
C ALA A 82 26.52 -1.58 -2.05
N PRO A 83 27.72 -1.22 -2.54
CA PRO A 83 28.98 -1.71 -1.98
C PRO A 83 29.12 -1.40 -0.48
N GLY A 84 29.61 -2.37 0.29
CA GLY A 84 29.86 -2.20 1.73
C GLY A 84 28.63 -2.38 2.64
N GLN A 85 27.47 -2.73 2.08
CA GLN A 85 26.30 -3.13 2.87
C GLN A 85 26.44 -4.51 3.50
N ASN A 86 25.74 -4.72 4.61
CA ASN A 86 25.58 -6.04 5.20
C ASN A 86 24.41 -6.79 4.53
N ILE A 87 24.59 -7.11 3.25
CA ILE A 87 23.53 -7.64 2.36
C ILE A 87 22.86 -8.87 2.97
N VAL A 88 23.64 -9.79 3.56
CA VAL A 88 23.10 -11.04 4.12
C VAL A 88 22.15 -10.76 5.28
N SER A 89 22.54 -9.88 6.22
CA SER A 89 21.67 -9.47 7.32
C SER A 89 20.46 -8.72 6.80
N ASP A 90 20.66 -7.82 5.83
CA ASP A 90 19.61 -6.96 5.33
C ASP A 90 18.53 -7.74 4.57
N VAL A 91 18.91 -8.71 3.74
CA VAL A 91 17.99 -9.64 3.06
C VAL A 91 17.22 -10.50 4.05
N LYS A 92 17.89 -10.99 5.10
CA LYS A 92 17.21 -11.82 6.12
C LYS A 92 16.13 -11.00 6.83
N LYS A 93 16.47 -9.78 7.27
CA LYS A 93 15.53 -8.89 7.96
C LYS A 93 14.40 -8.45 7.04
N SER A 94 14.69 -8.08 5.81
CA SER A 94 13.65 -7.63 4.87
C SER A 94 12.61 -8.71 4.60
N LYS A 95 13.06 -9.96 4.45
CA LYS A 95 12.16 -11.10 4.28
C LYS A 95 11.26 -11.27 5.51
N GLN A 96 11.86 -11.28 6.70
CA GLN A 96 11.13 -11.39 7.96
C GLN A 96 10.05 -10.29 8.08
N TYR A 97 10.43 -9.02 7.93
CA TYR A 97 9.47 -7.91 8.03
C TYR A 97 8.38 -7.91 6.95
N SER A 98 8.65 -8.47 5.77
CA SER A 98 7.65 -8.56 4.70
C SER A 98 6.53 -9.57 5.04
N GLU A 99 6.86 -10.60 5.81
CA GLU A 99 5.98 -11.68 6.22
C GLU A 99 5.25 -11.38 7.54
N GLU A 100 5.90 -10.65 8.46
CA GLU A 100 5.31 -10.24 9.74
C GLU A 100 4.28 -9.12 9.57
N ASP A 101 3.19 -9.21 10.34
CA ASP A 101 2.16 -8.18 10.43
C ASP A 101 2.57 -7.09 11.44
N GLY A 102 2.09 -5.86 11.23
CA GLY A 102 2.26 -4.76 12.19
C GLY A 102 3.55 -3.94 12.02
N HIS A 103 4.48 -4.32 11.14
CA HIS A 103 5.64 -3.47 10.83
C HIS A 103 5.29 -2.23 10.02
N ILE A 104 4.17 -2.24 9.30
CA ILE A 104 3.86 -1.23 8.29
C ILE A 104 2.54 -0.56 8.63
N THR A 105 2.61 0.76 8.81
CA THR A 105 1.43 1.63 8.92
C THR A 105 1.48 2.65 7.78
N ILE A 106 0.65 2.46 6.76
CA ILE A 106 0.55 3.37 5.62
C ILE A 106 -0.15 4.64 6.07
N THR A 107 0.45 5.78 5.77
CA THR A 107 -0.06 7.11 6.12
C THR A 107 -0.63 7.82 4.91
N ALA A 108 -0.03 7.66 3.73
CA ALA A 108 -0.59 8.22 2.50
C ALA A 108 -0.18 7.41 1.26
N PHE A 109 -1.02 7.41 0.22
CA PHE A 109 -0.64 6.93 -1.10
C PHE A 109 -1.51 7.52 -2.21
N ASN A 110 -0.96 7.47 -3.44
CA ASN A 110 -1.71 7.62 -4.67
C ASN A 110 -1.46 6.37 -5.54
N ALA A 111 -2.54 5.76 -6.02
CA ALA A 111 -2.48 4.56 -6.82
C ALA A 111 -3.50 4.55 -7.96
N THR A 112 -3.14 3.93 -9.08
CA THR A 112 -4.12 3.50 -10.08
C THR A 112 -4.65 2.12 -9.70
N PHE A 113 -5.96 1.92 -9.81
CA PHE A 113 -6.62 0.63 -9.78
C PHE A 113 -7.19 0.32 -11.17
N HIS A 114 -6.67 -0.74 -11.79
CA HIS A 114 -7.07 -1.24 -13.10
C HIS A 114 -8.36 -2.05 -12.99
N GLY A 115 -9.50 -1.39 -13.22
CA GLY A 115 -10.81 -2.04 -13.30
C GLY A 115 -11.03 -2.74 -14.64
N ASP A 116 -12.09 -3.53 -14.74
CA ASP A 116 -12.38 -4.33 -15.96
C ASP A 116 -12.53 -3.47 -17.22
N ASN A 117 -13.08 -2.26 -17.08
CA ASN A 117 -13.40 -1.38 -18.20
C ASN A 117 -12.56 -0.10 -18.23
N LYS A 118 -12.09 0.34 -17.06
CA LYS A 118 -11.41 1.63 -16.89
C LYS A 118 -10.59 1.65 -15.61
N ASP A 119 -9.58 2.48 -15.66
CA ASP A 119 -8.72 2.79 -14.52
C ASP A 119 -9.39 3.80 -13.59
N HIS A 120 -9.12 3.62 -12.30
CA HIS A 120 -9.57 4.52 -11.25
C HIS A 120 -8.39 4.96 -10.40
N GLN A 121 -8.29 6.26 -10.14
CA GLN A 121 -7.33 6.76 -9.17
C GLN A 121 -7.91 6.55 -7.77
N ILE A 122 -7.08 6.08 -6.85
CA ILE A 122 -7.37 5.96 -5.44
C ILE A 122 -6.32 6.74 -4.68
N THR A 123 -6.77 7.55 -3.72
CA THR A 123 -5.88 8.17 -2.75
C THR A 123 -6.26 7.76 -1.34
N TYR A 124 -5.27 7.78 -0.48
CA TYR A 124 -5.42 7.63 0.95
C TYR A 124 -4.55 8.67 1.63
N ASP A 125 -5.10 9.33 2.64
CA ASP A 125 -4.39 10.24 3.53
C ASP A 125 -4.94 10.09 4.95
N ASP A 126 -4.21 9.37 5.79
CA ASP A 126 -4.46 9.09 7.21
C ASP A 126 -5.92 8.72 7.59
N GLY A 127 -6.54 7.85 6.81
CA GLY A 127 -7.92 7.39 7.02
C GLY A 127 -8.94 8.05 6.09
N VAL A 128 -8.53 9.07 5.35
CA VAL A 128 -9.35 9.68 4.30
C VAL A 128 -9.08 8.97 2.99
N TRP A 129 -10.09 8.25 2.51
CA TRP A 129 -10.07 7.56 1.23
C TRP A 129 -10.73 8.41 0.15
N THR A 130 -10.18 8.41 -1.07
CA THR A 130 -10.87 8.95 -2.25
C THR A 130 -10.76 8.00 -3.43
N SER A 131 -11.72 8.07 -4.36
CA SER A 131 -11.64 7.36 -5.64
C SER A 131 -12.35 8.12 -6.74
N THR A 132 -11.78 8.10 -7.96
CA THR A 132 -12.44 8.68 -9.14
C THR A 132 -13.61 7.87 -9.68
N SER A 133 -13.93 6.72 -9.06
CA SER A 133 -15.09 5.92 -9.48
C SER A 133 -16.40 6.65 -9.14
N SER A 134 -17.34 6.67 -10.09
CA SER A 134 -18.63 7.36 -9.91
C SER A 134 -19.40 6.83 -8.70
N PHE A 135 -19.35 5.52 -8.44
CA PHE A 135 -20.01 4.92 -7.29
C PHE A 135 -19.45 5.45 -5.97
N PHE A 136 -18.12 5.59 -5.86
CA PHE A 136 -17.48 6.16 -4.68
C PHE A 136 -17.87 7.63 -4.49
N GLN A 137 -17.87 8.43 -5.56
CA GLN A 137 -18.24 9.85 -5.50
C GLN A 137 -19.67 10.06 -4.99
N THR A 138 -20.57 9.09 -5.19
CA THR A 138 -21.95 9.15 -4.70
C THR A 138 -22.11 8.57 -3.28
N HIS A 139 -21.34 7.54 -2.90
CA HIS A 139 -21.61 6.76 -1.68
C HIS A 139 -20.51 6.85 -0.62
N GLY A 140 -19.36 7.46 -0.92
CA GLY A 140 -18.17 7.46 -0.04
C GLY A 140 -17.48 6.10 0.10
N VAL A 141 -17.97 5.07 -0.60
CA VAL A 141 -17.41 3.71 -0.61
C VAL A 141 -17.64 3.08 -1.98
N GLY A 142 -16.76 2.18 -2.41
CA GLY A 142 -16.91 1.46 -3.69
C GLY A 142 -16.04 0.23 -3.77
N ALA A 143 -16.22 -0.56 -4.84
CA ALA A 143 -15.52 -1.84 -5.02
C ALA A 143 -13.99 -1.69 -4.93
N TYR A 144 -13.41 -0.65 -5.53
CA TYR A 144 -11.97 -0.44 -5.59
C TYR A 144 -11.37 -0.06 -4.24
N THR A 145 -12.00 0.85 -3.50
CA THR A 145 -11.52 1.25 -2.17
C THR A 145 -11.68 0.12 -1.16
N MET A 146 -12.79 -0.63 -1.23
CA MET A 146 -13.00 -1.85 -0.43
C MET A 146 -12.00 -2.96 -0.77
N ALA A 147 -11.62 -3.14 -2.04
CA ALA A 147 -10.59 -4.08 -2.44
C ALA A 147 -9.23 -3.65 -1.89
N MET A 148 -8.88 -2.38 -2.05
CA MET A 148 -7.63 -1.81 -1.56
C MET A 148 -7.51 -1.93 -0.03
N GLU A 149 -8.58 -1.68 0.72
CA GLU A 149 -8.63 -1.90 2.17
C GLU A 149 -8.36 -3.36 2.55
N ARG A 150 -8.87 -4.32 1.77
CA ARG A 150 -8.63 -5.76 2.00
C ARG A 150 -7.17 -6.14 1.72
N ILE A 151 -6.61 -5.66 0.61
CA ILE A 151 -5.20 -5.88 0.24
C ILE A 151 -4.28 -5.30 1.34
N LEU A 152 -4.62 -4.12 1.86
CA LEU A 152 -3.83 -3.40 2.86
C LEU A 152 -4.29 -3.66 4.30
N LYS A 153 -4.97 -4.78 4.55
CA LYS A 153 -5.53 -5.10 5.86
C LYS A 153 -4.46 -4.97 6.96
N GLY A 154 -4.80 -4.23 8.03
CA GLY A 154 -3.91 -4.00 9.16
C GLY A 154 -2.85 -2.92 8.94
N MET A 155 -2.69 -2.41 7.71
CA MET A 155 -1.73 -1.36 7.36
C MET A 155 -2.39 0.01 7.17
N VAL A 156 -3.72 0.08 7.04
CA VAL A 156 -4.49 1.31 6.84
C VAL A 156 -5.69 1.34 7.80
N LYS A 157 -6.15 2.55 8.12
CA LYS A 157 -7.45 2.74 8.77
C LYS A 157 -8.59 2.33 7.82
N PRO A 158 -9.59 1.56 8.29
CA PRO A 158 -10.68 1.08 7.45
C PRO A 158 -11.52 2.24 6.92
N ILE A 159 -12.22 2.02 5.80
CA ILE A 159 -13.17 3.02 5.29
C ILE A 159 -14.31 3.13 6.30
N MET A 160 -14.55 4.35 6.79
CA MET A 160 -15.76 4.63 7.56
C MET A 160 -16.96 4.53 6.63
N LEU A 161 -17.73 3.46 6.76
CA LEU A 161 -19.04 3.39 6.14
C LEU A 161 -19.92 4.47 6.81
N PRO A 162 -20.65 5.30 6.05
CA PRO A 162 -21.71 6.10 6.67
C PRO A 162 -22.64 5.12 7.37
N SER A 163 -22.83 5.30 8.68
CA SER A 163 -23.78 4.51 9.46
C SER A 163 -25.12 4.58 8.75
N THR A 164 -25.63 3.44 8.30
CA THR A 164 -27.02 3.34 7.91
C THR A 164 -27.84 3.70 9.15
N SER A 165 -28.40 4.90 9.18
CA SER A 165 -29.48 5.23 10.08
C SER A 165 -30.63 4.26 9.76
N GLU A 166 -30.84 3.27 10.64
CA GLU A 166 -32.09 2.53 10.74
C GLU A 166 -33.22 3.45 11.24
#